data_AF-W7QX11-F1
#
_entry.id   AF-W7QX11-F1
#
_cell.length_a   1.000
_cell.length_b   1.000
_cell.length_c   1.000
_cell.angle_alpha   90.00
_cell.angle_beta   90.00
_cell.angle_gamma   90.00
#
_symmetry.space_group_name_H-M   'P 1'
#
loop_
_entity.id
_entity.type
_entity.pdbx_description
1 polymer ?
#
loop_
_entity_poly.entity_id
_entity_poly.type
_entity_poly.pdbx_seq_one_letter_code
_entity_poly.pdbx_strand_id
1 'polypeptide(L)'
;MEADFELYQKVLAQTPKDKNKIYSLHEPGVYCVGKGKDHKAYGYGRKASIVSTLKGNIIIGAVSHDEHTHDSKTLAPTLEHANQHRKSDIELAVVDRGYRGAQQYVDADVLLPSAPLKRDNQDESAYKKI
;
A
#
# COMPACT_ATOMS: atom_id res chain seq x y z
N MET A 1 -2.07 29.38 12.36
CA MET A 1 -2.26 30.72 11.78
C MET A 1 -1.23 31.02 10.70
N GLU A 2 0.08 30.98 10.99
CA GLU A 2 1.12 31.23 9.96
C GLU A 2 1.27 30.06 8.96
N ALA A 3 1.32 28.82 9.46
CA ALA A 3 1.38 27.62 8.61
C ALA A 3 0.16 27.44 7.68
N ASP A 4 -1.03 27.85 8.14
CA ASP A 4 -2.25 27.77 7.33
C ASP A 4 -2.18 28.75 6.16
N PHE A 5 -1.69 29.97 6.41
CA PHE A 5 -1.53 30.99 5.39
C PHE A 5 -0.50 30.59 4.33
N GLU A 6 0.62 29.98 4.74
CA GLU A 6 1.60 29.40 3.80
C GLU A 6 0.99 28.30 2.92
N LEU A 7 0.14 27.44 3.49
CA LEU A 7 -0.56 26.40 2.73
C LEU A 7 -1.48 27.01 1.66
N TYR A 8 -2.26 28.04 2.01
CA TYR A 8 -3.10 28.75 1.05
C TYR A 8 -2.29 29.36 -0.10
N GLN A 9 -1.18 30.03 0.22
CA GLN A 9 -0.30 30.62 -0.79
C GLN A 9 0.28 29.56 -1.72
N LYS A 10 0.75 28.43 -1.16
CA LYS A 10 1.24 27.30 -1.95
C LYS A 10 0.16 26.81 -2.89
N VAL A 11 -1.07 26.60 -2.40
CA VAL A 11 -2.20 26.11 -3.22
C VAL A 11 -2.51 27.05 -4.39
N LEU A 12 -2.55 28.36 -4.15
CA LEU A 12 -2.82 29.39 -5.16
C LEU A 12 -1.72 29.50 -6.22
N ALA A 13 -0.48 29.19 -5.85
CA ALA A 13 0.67 29.26 -6.76
C ALA A 13 0.81 28.03 -7.68
N GLN A 14 0.07 26.93 -7.43
CA GLN A 14 0.22 25.68 -8.20
C GLN A 14 -0.27 25.81 -9.65
N THR A 15 0.47 25.22 -10.58
CA THR A 15 0.12 25.13 -12.00
C THR A 15 -0.30 23.70 -12.40
N PRO A 16 -0.96 23.49 -13.55
CA PRO A 16 -1.35 22.16 -14.01
C PRO A 16 -0.23 21.10 -14.07
N LYS A 17 1.02 21.52 -14.33
CA LYS A 17 2.16 20.61 -14.54
C LYS A 17 3.01 20.36 -13.29
N ASP A 18 2.67 20.98 -12.16
CA ASP A 18 3.43 20.82 -10.93
C ASP A 18 3.32 19.40 -10.39
N LYS A 19 4.39 18.95 -9.75
CA LYS A 19 4.45 17.68 -9.00
C LYS A 19 4.03 17.91 -7.55
N ASN A 20 3.66 16.84 -6.84
CA ASN A 20 3.34 16.86 -5.40
C ASN A 20 2.27 17.90 -5.04
N LYS A 21 1.18 17.88 -5.82
CA LYS A 21 0.12 18.85 -5.67
C LYS A 21 -0.68 18.67 -4.37
N ILE A 22 -1.07 19.79 -3.80
CA ILE A 22 -2.01 19.84 -2.69
C ILE A 22 -3.43 19.78 -3.28
N TYR A 23 -4.12 18.66 -3.01
CA TYR A 23 -5.50 18.41 -3.48
C TYR A 23 -6.57 18.73 -2.45
N SER A 24 -6.18 18.90 -1.18
CA SER A 24 -7.09 19.23 -0.07
C SER A 24 -6.39 20.17 0.90
N LEU A 25 -7.06 21.26 1.26
CA LEU A 25 -6.59 22.16 2.33
C LEU A 25 -6.73 21.51 3.71
N HIS A 26 -7.75 20.66 3.89
CA HIS A 26 -8.02 19.98 5.16
C HIS A 26 -7.13 18.76 5.38
N GLU A 27 -6.63 18.15 4.30
CA GLU A 27 -5.76 16.97 4.36
C GLU A 27 -4.65 17.10 3.30
N PRO A 28 -3.58 17.87 3.58
CA PRO A 28 -2.52 18.16 2.61
C PRO A 28 -1.74 16.92 2.15
N GLY A 29 -1.77 15.82 2.92
CA GLY A 29 -1.11 14.56 2.61
C GLY A 29 -1.85 13.68 1.59
N VAL A 30 -3.03 14.10 1.12
CA VAL A 30 -3.76 13.38 0.06
C VAL A 30 -3.07 13.58 -1.29
N TYR A 31 -2.81 12.48 -1.98
CA TYR A 31 -2.36 12.50 -3.37
C TYR A 31 -3.43 11.96 -4.33
N CYS A 32 -3.22 12.23 -5.61
CA CYS A 32 -4.09 11.80 -6.69
C CYS A 32 -3.54 10.54 -7.35
N VAL A 33 -4.43 9.56 -7.56
CA VAL A 33 -4.13 8.28 -8.21
C VAL A 33 -5.05 8.11 -9.41
N GLY A 34 -4.49 7.87 -10.60
CA GLY A 34 -5.27 7.51 -11.78
C GLY A 34 -5.93 6.14 -11.59
N LYS A 35 -7.26 6.06 -11.72
CA LYS A 35 -8.01 4.80 -11.59
C LYS A 35 -8.16 4.04 -12.91
N GLY A 36 -7.89 4.67 -14.05
CA GLY A 36 -8.05 4.06 -15.37
C GLY A 36 -9.49 3.67 -15.71
N LYS A 37 -10.48 4.33 -15.11
CA LYS A 37 -11.91 4.11 -15.34
C LYS A 37 -12.51 5.32 -16.05
N ASP A 38 -13.22 5.11 -17.15
CA ASP A 38 -13.79 6.19 -17.97
C ASP A 38 -14.72 7.12 -17.16
N HIS A 39 -15.57 6.54 -16.30
CA HIS A 39 -16.51 7.31 -15.47
C HIS A 39 -15.89 7.91 -14.21
N LYS A 40 -14.65 7.56 -13.85
CA LYS A 40 -13.91 8.11 -12.70
C LYS A 40 -12.41 7.98 -12.91
N ALA A 41 -11.83 8.93 -13.63
CA ALA A 41 -10.43 8.90 -14.03
C ALA A 41 -9.45 8.96 -12.84
N TYR A 42 -9.83 9.61 -11.73
CA TYR A 42 -8.97 9.86 -10.58
C TYR A 42 -9.60 9.47 -9.24
N GLY A 43 -8.77 9.00 -8.32
CA GLY A 43 -9.05 8.89 -6.90
C GLY A 43 -8.15 9.84 -6.13
N TYR A 44 -8.68 10.42 -5.07
CA TYR A 44 -7.93 11.25 -4.15
C TYR A 44 -7.91 10.53 -2.80
N GLY A 45 -6.72 10.30 -2.27
CA GLY A 45 -6.55 9.65 -0.98
C GLY A 45 -5.09 9.34 -0.69
N ARG A 46 -4.86 8.81 0.50
CA ARG A 46 -3.57 8.27 0.91
C ARG A 46 -3.68 6.75 1.02
N LYS A 47 -2.66 6.01 0.54
CA LYS A 47 -2.64 4.56 0.67
C LYS A 47 -2.23 4.19 2.09
N ALA A 48 -2.85 3.14 2.59
CA ALA A 48 -2.42 2.47 3.80
C ALA A 48 -2.30 0.97 3.52
N SER A 49 -1.36 0.34 4.21
CA SER A 49 -1.15 -1.10 4.18
C SER A 49 -1.38 -1.66 5.58
N ILE A 50 -2.03 -2.82 5.66
CA ILE A 50 -2.38 -3.49 6.91
C ILE A 50 -1.89 -4.93 6.83
N VAL A 51 -1.26 -5.41 7.89
CA VAL A 51 -0.85 -6.80 8.06
C VAL A 51 -1.69 -7.44 9.14
N SER A 52 -2.30 -8.58 8.81
CA SER A 52 -2.97 -9.43 9.79
C SER A 52 -2.36 -10.82 9.85
N THR A 53 -2.55 -11.51 10.96
CA THR A 53 -2.20 -12.93 11.07
C THR A 53 -3.16 -13.77 10.23
N LEU A 54 -2.61 -14.68 9.43
CA LEU A 54 -3.37 -15.46 8.46
C LEU A 54 -4.49 -16.32 9.07
N LYS A 55 -4.27 -16.89 10.26
CA LYS A 55 -5.22 -17.80 10.94
C LYS A 55 -6.14 -17.08 11.94
N GLY A 56 -5.71 -15.95 12.49
CA GLY A 56 -6.40 -15.27 13.60
C GLY A 56 -6.98 -13.91 13.24
N ASN A 57 -6.66 -13.37 12.06
CA ASN A 57 -7.04 -12.03 11.61
C ASN A 57 -6.66 -10.91 12.60
N ILE A 58 -5.62 -11.13 13.41
CA ILE A 58 -5.11 -10.14 14.35
C ILE A 58 -4.23 -9.18 13.57
N ILE A 59 -4.56 -7.88 13.59
CA ILE A 59 -3.74 -6.85 12.96
C ILE A 59 -2.45 -6.69 13.76
N ILE A 60 -1.32 -6.86 13.10
CA ILE A 60 0.03 -6.79 13.69
C ILE A 60 0.89 -5.71 13.03
N GLY A 61 0.39 -5.02 12.01
CA GLY A 61 1.10 -3.91 11.38
C GLY A 61 0.16 -3.02 10.60
N ALA A 62 0.43 -1.71 10.62
CA ALA A 62 -0.33 -0.72 9.87
C ALA A 62 0.60 0.43 9.47
N VAL A 63 0.70 0.70 8.17
CA VAL A 63 1.58 1.74 7.63
C VAL A 63 0.78 2.64 6.71
N SER A 64 0.94 3.95 6.89
CA SER A 64 0.37 4.98 6.02
C SER A 64 1.47 5.55 5.12
N HIS A 65 1.26 5.53 3.80
CA HIS A 65 2.30 5.91 2.83
C HIS A 65 2.16 7.38 2.46
N ASP A 66 3.13 8.22 2.84
CA ASP A 66 3.12 9.67 2.57
C ASP A 66 3.18 9.99 1.08
N GLU A 67 3.92 9.16 0.33
CA GLU A 67 4.16 9.36 -1.08
C GLU A 67 3.28 8.46 -1.94
N HIS A 68 3.03 8.89 -3.18
CA HIS A 68 2.37 8.08 -4.18
C HIS A 68 3.31 6.98 -4.71
N THR A 69 3.66 6.04 -3.85
CA THR A 69 4.51 4.90 -4.18
C THR A 69 3.69 3.80 -4.84
N HIS A 70 4.32 3.05 -5.75
CA HIS A 70 3.74 1.86 -6.34
C HIS A 70 3.53 0.76 -5.30
N ASP A 71 2.40 0.04 -5.35
CA ASP A 71 1.98 -0.91 -4.31
C ASP A 71 3.00 -2.02 -4.06
N SER A 72 3.69 -2.50 -5.09
CA SER A 72 4.75 -3.51 -4.91
C SER A 72 5.86 -3.09 -3.94
N LYS A 73 6.12 -1.79 -3.79
CA LYS A 73 7.16 -1.25 -2.89
C LYS A 73 6.63 -0.99 -1.47
N THR A 74 5.32 -0.97 -1.27
CA THR A 74 4.74 -0.72 0.05
C THR A 74 4.82 -1.94 0.97
N LEU A 75 5.08 -3.14 0.43
CA LEU A 75 5.17 -4.36 1.22
C LEU A 75 6.34 -4.35 2.19
N ALA A 76 7.51 -3.85 1.78
CA ALA A 76 8.72 -3.81 2.60
C ALA A 76 8.54 -3.03 3.92
N PRO A 77 8.15 -1.73 3.90
CA PRO A 77 7.94 -0.99 5.14
C PRO A 77 6.78 -1.57 5.97
N THR A 78 5.81 -2.22 5.30
CA THR A 78 4.67 -2.86 5.96
C THR A 78 5.08 -4.11 6.74
N LEU A 79 5.94 -4.97 6.18
CA LEU A 79 6.48 -6.14 6.88
C LEU A 79 7.47 -5.73 7.97
N GLU A 80 8.28 -4.70 7.72
CA GLU A 80 9.19 -4.14 8.74
C GLU A 80 8.41 -3.69 9.98
N HIS A 81 7.35 -2.89 9.80
CA HIS A 81 6.48 -2.48 10.90
C HIS A 81 5.84 -3.69 11.60
N ALA A 82 5.41 -4.72 10.86
CA ALA A 82 4.81 -5.90 11.46
C ALA A 82 5.82 -6.74 12.28
N ASN A 83 7.07 -6.86 11.82
CA ASN A 83 8.12 -7.61 12.49
C ASN A 83 8.56 -6.95 13.81
N GLN A 84 8.44 -5.62 13.95
CA GLN A 84 8.70 -4.91 15.21
C GLN A 84 7.83 -5.42 16.38
N HIS A 85 6.68 -6.02 16.08
CA HIS A 85 5.74 -6.57 17.07
C HIS A 85 5.85 -8.09 17.24
N ARG A 86 6.88 -8.73 16.65
CA ARG A 86 7.08 -10.17 16.65
C ARG A 86 8.43 -10.54 17.25
N LYS A 87 8.55 -11.81 17.67
CA LYS A 87 9.83 -12.41 18.10
C LYS A 87 10.58 -13.08 16.96
N SER A 88 9.86 -13.45 15.90
CA SER A 88 10.39 -14.08 14.70
C SER A 88 9.82 -13.37 13.48
N ASP A 89 10.64 -13.31 12.44
CA ASP A 89 10.27 -12.67 11.19
C ASP A 89 9.09 -13.37 10.51
N ILE A 90 8.40 -12.62 9.65
CA ILE A 90 7.38 -13.16 8.77
C ILE A 90 8.07 -13.91 7.63
N GLU A 91 7.83 -15.21 7.55
CA GLU A 91 8.40 -16.08 6.51
C GLU A 91 7.57 -16.06 5.22
N LEU A 92 6.23 -15.95 5.33
CA LEU A 92 5.30 -15.98 4.20
C LEU A 92 4.29 -14.82 4.30
N ALA A 93 4.24 -13.99 3.27
CA ALA A 93 3.27 -12.91 3.10
C ALA A 93 2.26 -13.27 2.00
N VAL A 94 1.00 -13.51 2.39
CA VAL A 94 -0.12 -13.67 1.45
C VAL A 94 -0.68 -12.30 1.13
N VAL A 95 -0.61 -11.88 -0.13
CA VAL A 95 -0.90 -10.49 -0.54
C VAL A 95 -1.84 -10.43 -1.73
N ASP A 96 -2.51 -9.31 -1.94
CA ASP A 96 -3.35 -9.10 -3.11
C ASP A 96 -2.53 -9.02 -4.42
N ARG A 97 -3.22 -9.08 -5.57
CA ARG A 97 -2.57 -9.03 -6.89
C ARG A 97 -1.89 -7.70 -7.22
N GLY A 98 -2.21 -6.62 -6.52
CA GLY A 98 -1.58 -5.31 -6.66
C GLY A 98 -0.12 -5.31 -6.23
N TYR A 99 0.27 -6.22 -5.34
CA TYR A 99 1.66 -6.45 -4.92
C TYR A 99 2.49 -7.26 -5.92
N ARG A 100 2.08 -7.33 -7.19
CA ARG A 100 2.89 -8.01 -8.23
C ARG A 100 4.30 -7.41 -8.28
N GLY A 101 5.30 -8.29 -8.16
CA GLY A 101 6.71 -7.90 -8.13
C GLY A 101 7.21 -7.44 -6.77
N ALA A 102 6.42 -7.57 -5.68
CA ALA A 102 6.86 -7.19 -4.35
C ALA A 102 7.98 -8.07 -3.79
N GLN A 103 8.10 -9.32 -4.26
CA GLN A 103 9.17 -10.26 -3.88
C GLN A 103 10.58 -9.68 -4.01
N GLN A 104 10.83 -8.76 -4.94
CA GLN A 104 12.16 -8.15 -5.13
C GLN A 104 12.55 -7.17 -4.00
N TYR A 105 11.61 -6.80 -3.12
CA TYR A 105 11.81 -5.80 -2.08
C TYR A 105 11.76 -6.39 -0.67
N VAL A 106 11.53 -7.70 -0.52
CA VAL A 106 11.34 -8.36 0.77
C VAL A 106 12.03 -9.72 0.80
N ASP A 107 12.50 -10.12 1.97
CA ASP A 107 13.12 -11.43 2.19
C ASP A 107 12.08 -12.55 2.42
N ALA A 108 10.87 -12.19 2.84
CA ALA A 108 9.76 -13.13 3.01
C ALA A 108 9.29 -13.69 1.65
N ASP A 109 8.80 -14.93 1.65
CA ASP A 109 8.10 -15.48 0.49
C ASP A 109 6.79 -14.73 0.26
N VAL A 110 6.51 -14.33 -0.99
CA VAL A 110 5.31 -13.58 -1.36
C VAL A 110 4.36 -14.48 -2.15
N LEU A 111 3.20 -14.77 -1.56
CA LEU A 111 2.15 -15.56 -2.18
C LEU A 111 1.05 -14.66 -2.75
N LEU A 112 0.90 -14.69 -4.08
CA LEU A 112 -0.13 -13.97 -4.82
C LEU A 112 -1.28 -14.91 -5.23
N PRO A 113 -2.54 -14.46 -5.21
CA PRO A 113 -3.68 -15.18 -5.77
C PRO A 113 -3.48 -15.54 -7.25
N SER A 114 -3.43 -16.84 -7.53
CA SER A 114 -3.23 -17.40 -8.87
C SER A 114 -4.02 -18.70 -9.05
N ALA A 115 -4.07 -19.24 -10.27
CA ALA A 115 -4.55 -20.61 -10.43
C ALA A 115 -3.66 -21.56 -9.61
N PRO A 116 -4.24 -22.50 -8.84
CA PRO A 116 -3.46 -23.53 -8.15
C PRO A 116 -2.73 -24.40 -9.15
N LEU A 117 -1.48 -24.71 -8.86
CA LEU A 117 -0.68 -25.64 -9.63
C LEU A 117 -0.77 -27.04 -9.02
N LYS A 118 -0.61 -28.08 -9.84
CA LYS A 118 -0.60 -29.48 -9.38
C LYS A 118 0.49 -29.78 -8.33
N ARG A 119 1.53 -28.95 -8.27
CA ARG A 119 2.67 -29.08 -7.34
C ARG A 119 2.45 -28.35 -6.00
N ASP A 120 1.43 -27.52 -5.90
CA ASP A 120 1.18 -26.74 -4.68
C ASP A 120 0.69 -27.64 -3.56
N ASN A 121 1.09 -27.34 -2.32
CA ASN A 121 0.52 -28.03 -1.17
C ASN A 121 -0.93 -27.57 -0.90
N GLN A 122 -1.62 -28.24 0.03
CA GLN A 122 -3.04 -27.96 0.30
C GLN A 122 -3.28 -26.52 0.77
N ASP A 123 -2.39 -25.98 1.60
CA ASP A 123 -2.49 -24.64 2.16
C ASP A 123 -2.21 -23.57 1.08
N GLU A 124 -1.13 -23.71 0.31
CA GLU A 124 -0.80 -22.83 -0.82
C GLU A 124 -1.92 -22.81 -1.86
N SER A 125 -2.49 -23.98 -2.17
CA SER A 125 -3.63 -24.11 -3.08
C SER A 125 -4.87 -23.40 -2.55
N ALA A 126 -5.11 -23.43 -1.23
CA ALA A 126 -6.21 -22.71 -0.60
C ALA A 126 -5.98 -21.19 -0.66
N TYR A 127 -4.78 -20.71 -0.33
CA TYR A 127 -4.46 -19.28 -0.33
C TYR A 127 -4.41 -18.67 -1.74
N LYS A 128 -4.01 -19.44 -2.75
CA LYS A 128 -4.04 -18.99 -4.15
C LYS A 128 -5.46 -18.80 -4.71
N LYS A 129 -6.47 -19.44 -4.10
CA LYS A 129 -7.89 -19.36 -4.50
C LYS A 129 -8.64 -18.19 -3.87
N ILE A 130 -8.05 -17.51 -2.87
CA ILE A 130 -8.61 -16.29 -2.25
C ILE A 130 -8.62 -15.17 -3.28
#